data_AF-A0A9E3ETY3-F1
#
_entry.id   AF-A0A9E3ETY3-F1
#
_cell.length_a   1.000
_cell.length_b   1.000
_cell.length_c   1.000
_cell.angle_alpha   90.00
_cell.angle_beta   90.00
_cell.angle_gamma   90.00
#
_symmetry.space_group_name_H-M   'P 1'
#
loop_
_entity.id
_entity.type
_entity.pdbx_description
1 polymer ?
#
loop_
_entity_poly.entity_id
_entity_poly.type
_entity_poly.pdbx_seq_one_letter_code
_entity_poly.pdbx_strand_id
1 'polypeptide(L)'
;MTNQARFTAGAVCDPANAPVFTLMGQVVSDQRWGLGLILNTRFKGGWGPSPTGSYLVRQLGVLEMPTGLTAVALATQPASGLFADGTEQLTEASQWLSHHLEALPVGRCEHQ
;
A
#
# COMPACT_ATOMS: atom_id res chain seq x y z
N MET A 1 0.01 -12.00 1.48
CA MET A 1 -0.41 -10.57 1.55
C MET A 1 -1.76 -10.37 2.24
N THR A 2 -2.68 -11.36 2.22
CA THR A 2 -4.03 -11.27 2.82
C THR A 2 -4.08 -10.75 4.27
N ASN A 3 -3.18 -11.20 5.14
CA ASN A 3 -3.16 -10.73 6.54
C ASN A 3 -2.82 -9.23 6.66
N GLN A 4 -1.94 -8.70 5.81
CA GLN A 4 -1.61 -7.27 5.81
C GLN A 4 -2.82 -6.43 5.34
N ALA A 5 -3.52 -6.88 4.30
CA ALA A 5 -4.74 -6.20 3.84
C ALA A 5 -5.83 -6.21 4.93
N ARG A 6 -6.07 -7.36 5.58
CA ARG A 6 -7.05 -7.48 6.68
C ARG A 6 -6.68 -6.63 7.90
N PHE A 7 -5.42 -6.69 8.33
CA PHE A 7 -4.93 -5.85 9.42
C PHE A 7 -5.14 -4.36 9.10
N THR A 8 -4.77 -3.92 7.89
CA THR A 8 -4.91 -2.53 7.47
C THR A 8 -6.37 -2.08 7.41
N ALA A 9 -7.26 -2.95 6.92
CA ALA A 9 -8.71 -2.71 6.88
C ALA A 9 -9.32 -2.53 8.27
N GLY A 10 -8.87 -3.31 9.27
CA GLY A 10 -9.30 -3.12 10.66
C GLY A 10 -8.67 -1.89 11.31
N ALA A 11 -7.35 -1.73 11.16
CA ALA A 11 -6.59 -0.68 11.83
C ALA A 11 -7.05 0.74 11.42
N VAL A 12 -7.44 0.95 10.16
CA VAL A 12 -7.91 2.27 9.69
C VAL A 12 -9.25 2.67 10.30
N CYS A 13 -10.04 1.70 10.79
CA CYS A 13 -11.35 1.95 11.38
C CYS A 13 -11.30 2.23 12.89
N ASP A 14 -10.17 2.01 13.54
CA ASP A 14 -9.98 2.35 14.95
C ASP A 14 -9.52 3.83 15.08
N PRO A 15 -10.33 4.71 15.71
CA PRO A 15 -9.98 6.12 15.89
C PRO A 15 -8.66 6.35 16.63
N ALA A 16 -8.23 5.42 17.49
CA ALA A 16 -6.95 5.50 18.18
C ALA A 16 -5.75 5.49 17.21
N ASN A 17 -5.93 4.93 16.01
CA ASN A 17 -4.89 4.86 14.99
C ASN A 17 -4.88 6.07 14.03
N ALA A 18 -5.80 7.03 14.17
CA ALA A 18 -5.89 8.20 13.28
C ALA A 18 -4.55 8.97 13.14
N PRO A 19 -3.72 9.16 14.19
CA PRO A 19 -2.41 9.80 14.04
C PRO A 19 -1.46 9.01 13.13
N VAL A 20 -1.50 7.67 13.19
CA VAL A 20 -0.65 6.80 12.35
C VAL A 20 -1.05 6.92 10.89
N PHE A 21 -2.35 6.87 10.58
CA PHE A 21 -2.84 7.00 9.21
C PHE A 21 -2.62 8.41 8.64
N THR A 22 -2.66 9.45 9.49
CA THR A 22 -2.24 10.81 9.10
C THR A 22 -0.78 10.82 8.64
N LEU A 23 0.13 10.22 9.41
CA LEU A 23 1.54 10.09 9.02
C LEU A 23 1.74 9.24 7.77
N MET A 24 0.94 8.18 7.58
CA MET A 24 0.96 7.36 6.36
C MET A 24 0.54 8.12 5.10
N GLY A 25 -0.15 9.27 5.21
CA GLY A 25 -0.39 10.18 4.08
C GLY A 25 0.81 11.11 3.76
N GLN A 26 1.74 11.24 4.70
CA GLN A 26 2.86 12.19 4.68
C GLN A 26 4.21 11.51 4.40
N VAL A 27 4.22 10.40 3.66
CA VAL A 27 5.47 9.72 3.25
C VAL A 27 6.35 10.69 2.46
N VAL A 28 7.63 10.76 2.82
CA VAL A 28 8.65 11.63 2.19
C VAL A 28 8.87 11.30 0.72
N SER A 29 9.21 12.30 -0.10
CA SER A 29 9.36 12.21 -1.57
C SER A 29 10.10 10.97 -2.06
N ASP A 30 11.24 10.68 -1.44
CA ASP A 30 12.15 9.62 -1.86
C ASP A 30 11.58 8.21 -1.64
N GLN A 31 10.47 8.10 -0.89
CA GLN A 31 9.73 6.87 -0.66
C GLN A 31 8.30 6.90 -1.25
N ARG A 32 7.97 7.90 -2.08
CA ARG A 32 6.66 8.02 -2.77
C ARG A 32 6.64 7.38 -4.16
N TRP A 33 7.04 6.12 -4.24
CA TRP A 33 6.84 5.24 -5.40
C TRP A 33 5.64 4.32 -5.16
N GLY A 34 5.21 3.54 -6.16
CA GLY A 34 4.10 2.60 -5.97
C GLY A 34 2.76 3.27 -5.68
N LEU A 35 2.10 2.82 -4.62
CA LEU A 35 0.86 3.37 -4.08
C LEU A 35 0.97 4.87 -3.76
N GLY A 36 2.18 5.38 -3.51
CA GLY A 36 2.41 6.81 -3.27
C GLY A 36 2.12 7.73 -4.46
N LEU A 37 1.94 7.18 -5.66
CA LEU A 37 1.52 7.90 -6.86
C LEU A 37 -0.01 8.02 -6.99
N ILE A 38 -0.77 7.26 -6.20
CA ILE A 38 -2.24 7.32 -6.20
C ILE A 38 -2.67 8.43 -5.23
N LEU A 39 -3.49 9.37 -5.72
CA LEU A 39 -3.96 10.52 -4.94
C LEU A 39 -4.59 10.11 -3.61
N ASN A 40 -4.34 10.90 -2.57
CA ASN A 40 -4.84 10.72 -1.19
C ASN A 40 -4.53 9.36 -0.54
N THR A 41 -3.60 8.58 -1.11
CA THR A 41 -3.25 7.28 -0.54
C THR A 41 -2.47 7.43 0.75
N ARG A 42 -2.91 6.70 1.78
CA ARG A 42 -2.20 6.55 3.05
C ARG A 42 -1.54 5.19 3.07
N PHE A 43 -0.22 5.13 2.98
CA PHE A 43 0.51 3.88 2.80
C PHE A 43 1.81 3.83 3.58
N LYS A 44 2.38 2.63 3.66
CA LYS A 44 3.74 2.40 4.12
C LYS A 44 4.44 1.35 3.27
N GLY A 45 5.65 1.68 2.84
CA GLY A 45 6.55 0.74 2.18
C GLY A 45 7.49 0.02 3.15
N GLY A 46 7.87 -1.19 2.76
CA GLY A 46 8.90 -2.00 3.39
C GLY A 46 9.67 -2.79 2.34
N TRP A 47 10.96 -2.97 2.57
CA TRP A 47 11.84 -3.70 1.66
C TRP A 47 12.98 -4.32 2.46
N GLY A 48 13.64 -5.29 1.86
CA GLY A 48 14.88 -5.84 2.38
C GLY A 48 15.31 -7.03 1.56
N PRO A 49 16.61 -7.37 1.60
CA PRO A 49 17.04 -8.66 1.11
C PRO A 49 16.32 -9.74 1.92
N SER A 50 15.74 -10.69 1.22
CA SER A 50 15.44 -12.00 1.79
C SER A 50 16.74 -12.66 2.27
N PRO A 51 16.67 -13.72 3.09
CA PRO A 51 17.88 -14.46 3.48
C PRO A 51 18.73 -14.98 2.31
N THR A 52 18.17 -15.09 1.10
CA THR A 52 18.88 -15.48 -0.13
C THR A 52 19.50 -14.28 -0.87
N GLY A 53 19.40 -13.06 -0.33
CA GLY A 53 19.96 -11.83 -0.88
C GLY A 53 19.05 -11.09 -1.88
N SER A 54 18.02 -11.75 -2.41
CA SER A 54 17.06 -11.13 -3.34
C SER A 54 16.10 -10.20 -2.61
N TYR A 55 15.80 -9.03 -3.17
CA TYR A 55 14.87 -8.08 -2.57
C TYR A 55 13.41 -8.51 -2.69
N LEU A 56 12.68 -8.39 -1.59
CA LEU A 56 11.23 -8.32 -1.58
C LEU A 56 10.84 -6.87 -1.31
N VAL A 57 10.12 -6.23 -2.23
CA VAL A 57 9.57 -4.88 -2.05
C VAL A 57 8.08 -5.01 -1.81
N ARG A 58 7.55 -4.33 -0.79
CA ARG A 58 6.13 -4.39 -0.45
C ARG A 58 5.60 -3.05 0.01
N GLN A 59 4.32 -2.83 -0.21
CA GLN A 59 3.57 -1.71 0.34
C GLN A 59 2.22 -2.19 0.85
N LEU A 60 1.73 -1.55 1.90
CA LEU A 60 0.35 -1.66 2.36
C LEU A 60 -0.22 -0.27 2.56
N GLY A 61 -1.53 -0.14 2.50
CA GLY A 61 -2.19 1.14 2.72
C GLY A 61 -3.69 1.09 2.50
N VAL A 62 -4.29 2.28 2.52
CA VAL A 62 -5.70 2.50 2.20
C VAL A 62 -5.82 3.50 1.06
N LEU A 63 -6.66 3.15 0.10
CA LEU A 63 -7.08 4.02 -1.00
C LEU A 63 -8.41 4.67 -0.60
N GLU A 64 -8.53 5.97 -0.87
CA GLU A 64 -9.81 6.68 -0.73
C GLU A 64 -10.65 6.43 -1.98
N MET A 65 -11.87 5.95 -1.76
CA MET A 65 -12.85 5.67 -2.80
C MET A 65 -14.07 6.57 -2.59
N PRO A 66 -14.85 6.91 -3.64
CA PRO A 66 -16.02 7.78 -3.50
C PRO A 66 -17.04 7.31 -2.45
N THR A 67 -17.11 6.00 -2.21
CA THR A 67 -18.09 5.35 -1.32
C THR A 67 -17.49 4.77 -0.03
N GLY A 68 -16.18 4.97 0.21
CA GLY A 68 -15.51 4.41 1.39
C GLY A 68 -14.00 4.25 1.22
N LEU A 69 -13.46 3.17 1.78
CA LEU A 69 -12.02 2.87 1.77
C LEU A 69 -11.76 1.48 1.22
N THR A 70 -10.65 1.33 0.52
CA THR A 70 -10.11 0.03 0.11
C THR A 70 -8.74 -0.19 0.74
N ALA A 71 -8.59 -1.24 1.55
CA ALA A 71 -7.29 -1.66 2.05
C ALA A 71 -6.55 -2.49 0.99
N VAL A 72 -5.28 -2.15 0.75
CA VAL A 72 -4.45 -2.76 -0.29
C VAL A 72 -3.12 -3.21 0.30
N ALA A 73 -2.62 -4.35 -0.17
CA ALA A 73 -1.26 -4.81 0.08
C ALA A 73 -0.67 -5.38 -1.21
N LEU A 74 0.43 -4.79 -1.68
CA LEU A 74 1.16 -5.17 -2.88
C LEU A 74 2.57 -5.62 -2.52
N ALA A 75 3.10 -6.58 -3.25
CA ALA A 75 4.50 -6.99 -3.14
C ALA A 75 5.04 -7.46 -4.48
N THR A 76 6.31 -7.17 -4.73
CA THR A 76 7.06 -7.58 -5.91
C THR A 76 8.38 -8.21 -5.48
N GLN A 77 8.78 -9.25 -6.21
CA GLN A 77 10.08 -9.89 -6.06
C GLN A 77 10.69 -9.96 -7.46
N PRO A 78 11.51 -8.97 -7.84
CA PRO A 78 12.07 -8.91 -9.18
C PRO A 78 13.07 -10.05 -9.40
N ALA A 79 13.10 -10.60 -10.62
CA ALA A 79 14.02 -11.68 -10.98
C ALA A 79 15.50 -11.29 -10.86
N SER A 80 15.82 -10.00 -11.02
CA SER A 80 17.17 -9.46 -10.81
C SER A 80 17.60 -9.45 -9.34
N GLY A 81 16.64 -9.59 -8.41
CA GLY A 81 16.87 -9.46 -6.98
C GLY A 81 17.19 -8.04 -6.51
N LEU A 82 17.17 -7.02 -7.37
CA LEU A 82 17.53 -5.64 -7.03
C LEU A 82 16.37 -4.86 -6.40
N PHE A 83 16.68 -3.94 -5.49
CA PHE A 83 15.68 -3.03 -4.91
C PHE A 83 15.02 -2.14 -5.97
N ALA A 84 15.81 -1.55 -6.86
CA ALA A 84 15.35 -0.60 -7.86
C ALA A 84 14.26 -1.22 -8.75
N ASP A 85 14.54 -2.36 -9.35
CA ASP A 85 13.59 -3.12 -10.18
C ASP A 85 12.33 -3.49 -9.40
N GLY A 86 12.46 -3.80 -8.10
CA GLY A 86 11.31 -4.09 -7.24
C GLY A 86 10.40 -2.88 -7.07
N THR A 87 10.97 -1.68 -6.88
CA THR A 87 10.20 -0.43 -6.81
C THR A 87 9.55 -0.06 -8.14
N GLU A 88 10.23 -0.33 -9.28
CA GLU A 88 9.69 -0.12 -10.61
C GLU A 88 8.48 -1.04 -10.88
N GLN A 89 8.63 -2.35 -10.64
CA GLN A 89 7.53 -3.31 -10.81
C GLN A 89 6.35 -3.01 -9.88
N LEU A 90 6.61 -2.59 -8.63
CA LEU A 90 5.53 -2.24 -7.71
C LEU A 90 4.82 -0.96 -8.18
N THR A 91 5.57 -0.02 -8.76
CA THR A 91 5.03 1.19 -9.39
C THR A 91 4.14 0.87 -10.57
N GLU A 92 4.57 -0.01 -11.47
CA GLU A 92 3.75 -0.50 -12.59
C GLU A 92 2.44 -1.15 -12.09
N ALA A 93 2.53 -2.05 -11.10
CA ALA A 93 1.35 -2.69 -10.51
C ALA A 93 0.39 -1.66 -9.86
N SER A 94 0.93 -0.61 -9.25
CA SER A 94 0.13 0.45 -8.63
C SER A 94 -0.53 1.37 -9.66
N GLN A 95 0.13 1.63 -10.78
CA GLN A 95 -0.46 2.36 -11.92
C GLN A 95 -1.56 1.54 -12.57
N TRP A 96 -1.35 0.23 -12.76
CA TRP A 96 -2.43 -0.64 -13.23
C TRP A 96 -3.62 -0.60 -12.27
N LEU A 97 -3.38 -0.68 -10.96
CA LEU A 97 -4.42 -0.60 -9.94
C LEU A 97 -5.22 0.70 -10.01
N SER A 98 -4.54 1.84 -10.22
CA SER A 98 -5.19 3.16 -10.28
C SER A 98 -6.16 3.30 -11.47
N HIS A 99 -5.92 2.57 -12.55
CA HIS A 99 -6.83 2.50 -13.70
C HIS A 99 -8.00 1.52 -13.50
N HIS A 100 -7.98 0.70 -12.44
CA HIS A 100 -8.97 -0.35 -12.19
C HIS A 100 -9.62 -0.26 -10.80
N LEU A 101 -9.60 0.93 -10.19
CA LEU A 101 -10.11 1.14 -8.82
C LEU A 101 -11.58 0.74 -8.66
N GLU A 102 -12.40 0.90 -9.70
CA GLU A 102 -13.83 0.53 -9.68
C GLU A 102 -14.08 -0.96 -9.50
N ALA A 103 -13.10 -1.82 -9.80
CA ALA A 103 -13.21 -3.26 -9.60
C ALA A 103 -12.87 -3.71 -8.18
N LEU A 104 -12.38 -2.80 -7.32
CA LEU A 104 -11.95 -3.14 -5.97
C LEU A 104 -13.11 -3.15 -4.97
N PRO A 105 -13.10 -4.08 -3.99
CA PRO A 105 -14.06 -4.03 -2.90
C PRO A 105 -13.86 -2.77 -2.06
N VAL A 106 -14.96 -2.13 -1.69
CA VAL A 106 -15.00 -0.94 -0.84
C VAL A 106 -15.66 -1.28 0.49
N GLY A 107 -15.03 -0.88 1.59
CA GLY A 107 -15.57 -0.98 2.94
C GLY A 107 -15.85 0.40 3.55
N ARG A 108 -16.68 0.43 4.58
CA ARG A 108 -16.89 1.59 5.44
C ARG A 108 -16.61 1.20 6.88
N CYS A 109 -16.05 2.12 7.65
CA CYS A 109 -15.90 1.93 9.09
C CYS A 109 -17.25 2.21 9.73
N GLU A 110 -17.85 1.19 10.32
CA GLU A 110 -19.04 1.39 11.15
C GLU A 110 -18.57 2.02 12.46
N HIS A 111 -19.26 3.07 12.92
CA HIS A 111 -19.01 3.63 14.24
C HIS A 111 -19.33 2.55 15.27
N GLN A 112 -18.31 2.04 15.96
CA GLN A 112 -18.47 1.37 17.25
C GLN A 112 -18.37 2.42 18.35
#